data_AF-A0A149UN67-F1
#
_entry.id   AF-A0A149UN67-F1
#
_cell.length_a   1.000
_cell.length_b   1.000
_cell.length_c   1.000
_cell.angle_alpha   90.00
_cell.angle_beta   90.00
_cell.angle_gamma   90.00
#
_symmetry.space_group_name_H-M   'P 1'
#
loop_
_entity.id
_entity.type
_entity.pdbx_description
1 polymer ?
#
loop_
_entity_poly.entity_id
_entity_poly.type
_entity_poly.pdbx_seq_one_letter_code
_entity_poly.pdbx_strand_id
1 'polypeptide(L)'
;GRDHLTPAVPVTDQSSTPDDINRRIWFVWKGPLNAGTRKLGKEIGYTVTVFGKSHDIPVQTNSVAPVLDILRSFGDQAGNAATVQVDPLHHQIAVVYHD
;
A
#
# COMPACT_ATOMS: atom_id res chain seq x y z
N GLY A 1 -21.89 -26.29 -32.11
CA GLY A 1 -20.59 -26.02 -31.46
C GLY A 1 -20.62 -24.61 -30.93
N ARG A 2 -19.79 -24.32 -29.92
CA ARG A 2 -19.61 -23.01 -29.24
C ARG A 2 -19.28 -21.92 -30.29
N ASP A 3 -19.46 -20.63 -30.06
CA ASP A 3 -18.56 -19.79 -29.25
C ASP A 3 -19.26 -18.49 -28.83
N HIS A 4 -19.39 -18.29 -27.52
CA HIS A 4 -19.82 -17.03 -26.92
C HIS A 4 -18.57 -16.13 -26.85
N LEU A 5 -18.49 -15.15 -27.76
CA LEU A 5 -17.50 -14.08 -27.70
C LEU A 5 -17.85 -13.17 -26.52
N THR A 6 -17.36 -13.50 -25.32
CA THR A 6 -17.31 -12.51 -24.23
C THR A 6 -16.43 -11.35 -24.71
N PRO A 7 -16.91 -10.09 -24.64
CA PRO A 7 -16.04 -8.96 -24.92
C PRO A 7 -14.90 -8.99 -23.90
N ALA A 8 -13.67 -9.12 -24.40
CA ALA A 8 -12.49 -8.83 -23.61
C ALA A 8 -12.65 -7.38 -23.16
N VAL A 9 -12.94 -7.19 -21.87
CA VAL A 9 -12.87 -5.87 -21.26
C VAL A 9 -11.48 -5.34 -21.61
N PRO A 10 -11.33 -4.11 -22.13
CA PRO A 10 -10.03 -3.49 -22.09
C PRO A 10 -9.70 -3.45 -20.61
N VAL A 11 -8.74 -4.27 -20.18
CA VAL A 11 -8.04 -4.03 -18.92
C VAL A 11 -7.35 -2.73 -19.22
N THR A 12 -8.05 -1.63 -18.91
CA THR A 12 -7.55 -0.26 -19.09
C THR A 12 -6.13 -0.33 -18.61
N ASP A 13 -5.20 -0.04 -19.51
CA ASP A 13 -3.80 0.13 -19.20
C ASP A 13 -3.80 0.99 -17.93
N GLN A 14 -3.62 0.31 -16.78
CA GLN A 14 -3.43 0.97 -15.50
C GLN A 14 -2.03 1.49 -15.63
N SER A 15 -1.89 2.53 -16.45
CA SER A 15 -0.85 3.51 -16.39
C SER A 15 -0.80 3.84 -14.92
N SER A 16 0.14 3.18 -14.26
CA SER A 16 0.31 3.22 -12.84
C SER A 16 1.02 4.55 -12.66
N THR A 17 0.24 5.62 -12.74
CA THR A 17 0.72 6.98 -12.68
C THR A 17 0.76 7.39 -11.20
N PRO A 18 1.53 8.42 -10.82
CA PRO A 18 1.61 8.90 -9.44
C PRO A 18 0.26 9.39 -8.86
N ASP A 19 -0.85 9.26 -9.59
CA ASP A 19 -2.21 9.48 -9.12
C ASP A 19 -2.70 8.38 -8.16
N ASP A 20 -2.29 7.12 -8.30
CA ASP A 20 -2.77 6.03 -7.41
C ASP A 20 -2.36 6.22 -5.95
N ILE A 21 -1.14 6.72 -5.69
CA ILE A 21 -0.70 7.02 -4.32
C ILE A 21 -1.42 8.24 -3.73
N ASN A 22 -1.88 9.15 -4.60
CA ASN A 22 -2.67 10.32 -4.23
C ASN A 22 -4.19 10.03 -4.21
N ARG A 23 -4.60 8.85 -4.66
CA ARG A 23 -5.99 8.41 -4.68
C ARG A 23 -6.52 8.34 -3.26
N ARG A 24 -7.63 9.04 -3.03
CA ARG A 24 -8.36 8.93 -1.77
C ARG A 24 -9.14 7.63 -1.74
N ILE A 25 -8.84 6.79 -0.75
CA ILE A 25 -9.57 5.56 -0.50
C ILE A 25 -10.11 5.57 0.92
N TRP A 26 -11.22 4.89 1.12
CA TRP A 26 -11.64 4.52 2.46
C TRP A 26 -10.87 3.28 2.88
N PHE A 27 -10.00 3.41 3.88
CA PHE A 27 -9.21 2.30 4.39
C PHE A 27 -9.40 2.15 5.88
N VAL A 28 -9.70 0.91 6.28
CA VAL A 28 -9.85 0.52 7.68
C VAL A 28 -8.87 -0.61 7.96
N TRP A 29 -8.03 -0.40 8.96
CA TRP A 29 -7.04 -1.35 9.39
C TRP A 29 -6.81 -1.27 10.90
N LYS A 30 -6.56 -2.43 11.50
CA LYS A 30 -6.07 -2.57 12.87
C LYS A 30 -5.27 -3.86 12.94
N GLY A 31 -3.97 -3.76 13.21
CA GLY A 31 -3.10 -4.93 13.26
C GLY A 31 -1.65 -4.58 12.92
N PRO A 32 -0.84 -5.58 12.52
CA PRO A 32 0.58 -5.38 12.27
C PRO A 32 0.86 -4.41 11.12
N LEU A 33 1.88 -3.55 11.28
CA LEU A 33 2.36 -2.61 10.27
C LEU A 33 2.59 -3.28 8.91
N ASN A 34 3.37 -4.36 8.89
CA ASN A 34 3.71 -5.07 7.65
C ASN A 34 2.47 -5.57 6.92
N ALA A 35 1.49 -6.11 7.65
CA ALA A 35 0.26 -6.61 7.05
C ALA A 35 -0.61 -5.47 6.50
N GLY A 36 -0.69 -4.35 7.22
CA GLY A 36 -1.41 -3.14 6.77
C GLY A 36 -0.80 -2.55 5.51
N THR A 37 0.52 -2.35 5.51
CA THR A 37 1.26 -1.82 4.36
C THR A 37 1.17 -2.74 3.15
N ARG A 38 1.29 -4.06 3.33
CA ARG A 38 1.14 -5.04 2.22
C ARG A 38 -0.27 -5.05 1.64
N LYS A 39 -1.30 -4.96 2.48
CA LYS A 39 -2.69 -4.87 2.02
C LYS A 39 -2.89 -3.61 1.19
N LEU A 40 -2.44 -2.47 1.71
CA LEU A 40 -2.58 -1.19 1.04
C LEU A 40 -1.80 -1.14 -0.28
N GLY A 41 -0.56 -1.62 -0.29
CA GLY A 41 0.25 -1.73 -1.51
C GLY A 41 -0.43 -2.60 -2.58
N LYS A 42 -1.02 -3.74 -2.20
CA LYS A 42 -1.77 -4.59 -3.13
C LYS A 42 -2.96 -3.89 -3.77
N GLU A 43 -3.69 -3.05 -3.03
CA GLU A 43 -4.85 -2.32 -3.55
C GLU A 43 -4.48 -1.32 -4.65
N ILE A 44 -3.27 -0.75 -4.59
CA ILE A 44 -2.76 0.22 -5.57
C ILE A 44 -1.73 -0.37 -6.56
N GLY A 45 -1.46 -1.68 -6.50
CA GLY A 45 -0.47 -2.32 -7.37
C GLY A 45 0.99 -2.01 -7.03
N TYR A 46 1.29 -1.64 -5.79
CA TYR A 46 2.64 -1.37 -5.30
C TYR A 46 3.25 -2.62 -4.65
N THR A 47 4.55 -2.81 -4.89
CA THR A 47 5.33 -3.89 -4.28
C THR A 47 5.85 -3.44 -2.92
N VAL A 48 5.58 -4.23 -1.87
CA VAL A 48 6.06 -3.92 -0.52
C VAL A 48 7.29 -4.74 -0.18
N THR A 49 8.37 -4.05 0.18
CA THR A 49 9.64 -4.65 0.62
C THR A 49 9.89 -4.29 2.08
N VAL A 50 10.32 -5.26 2.88
CA VAL A 50 10.64 -5.05 4.30
C VAL A 50 12.15 -5.21 4.48
N PHE A 51 12.77 -4.22 5.13
CA PHE A 51 14.20 -4.18 5.42
C PHE A 51 14.43 -4.19 6.93
N GLY A 52 15.49 -4.88 7.37
CA GLY A 52 15.86 -4.99 8.78
C GLY A 52 15.14 -6.14 9.52
N LYS A 53 15.30 -6.16 10.85
CA LYS A 53 14.72 -7.19 11.71
C LYS A 53 13.27 -6.82 12.05
N SER A 54 12.34 -7.40 11.30
CA SER A 54 10.92 -7.14 11.48
C SER A 54 10.40 -7.67 12.83
N HIS A 55 9.55 -6.86 13.47
CA HIS A 55 8.79 -7.22 14.66
C HIS A 55 7.36 -6.66 14.56
N ASP A 56 6.48 -7.10 15.44
CA ASP A 56 5.08 -6.68 15.42
C ASP A 56 4.95 -5.23 15.92
N ILE A 57 4.55 -4.32 15.02
CA ILE A 57 4.23 -2.94 15.35
C ILE A 57 2.73 -2.78 15.09
N PRO A 58 1.90 -2.65 16.13
CA PRO A 58 0.47 -2.47 15.95
C PRO A 58 0.18 -1.07 15.42
N VAL A 59 -0.51 -0.99 14.28
CA VAL A 59 -1.00 0.25 13.68
C VAL A 59 -2.48 0.15 13.39
N GLN A 60 -3.16 1.29 13.36
CA GLN A 60 -4.57 1.38 13.07
C GLN A 60 -4.92 2.64 12.27
N THR A 61 -5.94 2.53 11.43
CA THR A 61 -6.52 3.67 10.73
C THR A 61 -7.97 3.36 10.38
N ASN A 62 -8.80 4.39 10.36
CA ASN A 62 -10.17 4.32 9.87
C ASN A 62 -10.48 5.70 9.29
N SER A 63 -10.10 5.92 8.04
CA SER A 63 -10.19 7.23 7.41
C SER A 63 -10.34 7.13 5.90
N VAL A 64 -10.90 8.20 5.32
CA VAL A 64 -10.92 8.41 3.87
C VAL A 64 -9.81 9.41 3.55
N ALA A 65 -8.67 8.91 3.11
CA ALA A 65 -7.47 9.72 2.92
C ALA A 65 -6.67 9.22 1.70
N PRO A 66 -5.77 10.05 1.16
CA PRO A 66 -4.81 9.60 0.15
C PRO A 66 -4.01 8.41 0.66
N VAL A 67 -3.68 7.46 -0.22
CA VAL A 67 -2.88 6.28 0.17
C VAL A 67 -1.55 6.69 0.79
N LEU A 68 -0.90 7.73 0.25
CA LEU A 68 0.31 8.31 0.82
C LEU A 68 0.13 8.77 2.27
N ASP A 69 -1.02 9.37 2.60
CA ASP A 69 -1.32 9.89 3.93
C ASP A 69 -1.57 8.75 4.92
N ILE A 70 -2.25 7.68 4.48
CA ILE A 70 -2.45 6.47 5.27
C ILE A 70 -1.09 5.80 5.58
N LEU A 71 -0.22 5.66 4.58
CA LEU A 71 1.13 5.10 4.75
C LEU A 71 1.99 5.97 5.68
N ARG A 72 1.87 7.29 5.56
CA ARG A 72 2.54 8.23 6.47
C ARG A 72 2.03 8.06 7.90
N SER A 73 0.72 7.92 8.10
CA SER A 73 0.13 7.66 9.41
C SER A 73 0.63 6.34 10.02
N PHE A 74 0.86 5.31 9.20
CA PHE A 74 1.48 4.07 9.67
C PHE A 74 2.94 4.26 10.10
N GLY A 75 3.71 5.04 9.36
CA GLY A 75 5.07 5.41 9.77
C GLY A 75 5.10 6.25 11.05
N ASP A 76 4.18 7.20 11.19
CA ASP A 76 4.04 8.02 12.40
C ASP A 76 3.71 7.17 13.64
N GLN A 77 2.75 6.24 13.52
CA GLN A 77 2.41 5.29 14.59
C GLN A 77 3.55 4.33 14.92
N ALA A 78 4.35 3.93 13.93
CA ALA A 78 5.54 3.12 14.15
C ALA A 78 6.66 3.89 14.87
N GLY A 79 6.66 5.21 14.77
CA GLY A 79 7.61 6.09 15.45
C GLY A 79 9.06 5.70 15.13
N ASN A 80 9.87 5.55 16.17
CA ASN A 80 11.28 5.21 16.01
C ASN A 80 11.54 3.71 15.74
N ALA A 81 10.50 2.86 15.71
CA ALA A 81 10.66 1.42 15.51
C ALA A 81 10.75 1.05 14.02
N ALA A 82 10.10 1.81 13.13
CA ALA A 82 10.19 1.62 11.70
C ALA A 82 9.83 2.89 10.92
N THR A 83 10.39 3.03 9.71
CA THR A 83 10.02 4.07 8.75
C THR A 83 9.37 3.44 7.52
N VAL A 84 8.25 4.03 7.10
CA VAL A 84 7.57 3.67 5.84
C VAL A 84 7.97 4.67 4.77
N GLN A 85 8.69 4.21 3.75
CA GLN A 85 9.09 5.00 2.59
C GLN A 85 8.28 4.56 1.37
N VAL A 86 7.91 5.52 0.54
CA VAL A 86 7.12 5.27 -0.67
C VAL A 86 7.89 5.82 -1.85
N ASP A 87 8.12 4.96 -2.83
CA ASP A 87 8.69 5.31 -4.12
C ASP A 87 7.61 5.17 -5.20
N PRO A 88 6.97 6.29 -5.60
CA PRO A 88 5.93 6.28 -6.63
C PRO A 88 6.48 6.09 -8.04
N LEU A 89 7.79 6.23 -8.27
CA LEU A 89 8.41 6.06 -9.60
C LEU A 89 8.63 4.58 -9.92
N HIS A 90 9.02 3.79 -8.92
CA HIS A 90 9.31 2.36 -8.99
C HIS A 90 8.17 1.50 -8.45
N HIS A 91 7.04 2.09 -8.07
CA HIS A 91 5.85 1.39 -7.58
C HIS A 91 6.18 0.53 -6.36
N GLN A 92 6.98 1.09 -5.45
CA GLN A 92 7.53 0.37 -4.32
C GLN A 92 7.20 1.08 -3.01
N ILE A 93 6.90 0.27 -1.98
CA ILE A 93 6.81 0.72 -0.60
C ILE A 93 7.86 -0.04 0.19
N ALA A 94 8.74 0.68 0.87
CA ALA A 94 9.77 0.12 1.72
C ALA A 94 9.39 0.34 3.20
N VAL A 95 9.39 -0.73 3.99
CA VAL A 95 9.27 -0.65 5.45
C VAL A 95 10.64 -0.96 6.02
N VAL A 96 11.29 0.04 6.59
CA VAL A 96 12.64 -0.06 7.15
C VAL A 96 12.52 -0.11 8.67
N TYR A 97 12.85 -1.25 9.27
CA TYR A 97 12.89 -1.40 10.72
C TYR A 97 14.20 -0.86 11.29
N HIS A 98 14.09 -0.14 12.41
CA HIS A 98 15.24 0.34 13.18
C HIS A 98 15.49 -0.60 14.37
N ASP A 99 16.76 -0.75 14.76
CA ASP A 99 17.21 -1.53 15.93
C ASP A 99 17.41 -0.62 17.14
#